data_AF-A0A9P7X9B0-F1
#
_entry.id   AF-A0A9P7X9B0-F1
#
_cell.length_a   1.000
_cell.length_b   1.000
_cell.length_c   1.000
_cell.angle_alpha   90.00
_cell.angle_beta   90.00
_cell.angle_gamma   90.00
#
_symmetry.space_group_name_H-M   'P 1'
#
loop_
_entity.id
_entity.type
_entity.pdbx_description
1 polymer ?
#
loop_
_entity_poly.entity_id
_entity_poly.type
_entity_poly.pdbx_seq_one_letter_code
_entity_poly.pdbx_strand_id
1 'polypeptide(L)'
;MASRYLISSYARWTLLKICRPSLQPSLGPLSMRLPFGCQSTRLQFSTAPPNVKSQILKDLSHLDQRIVSQEDTPYRDALDILHRLSKLQTAGSKRQPFPTDVMAALLDLVRSLADQGRITDALRYIETCIEVQSRYSVTEASEGWLADALSLRSLLSQHDHNNVDALKYAQEAAKVCQKLVVDHGSSYNSYLAAALMNLGCRYHEMDETDHAISALKRAILLARQQQPLQSPPEQSRTLGEALTQLSFMQLRAAPEEALRNALEALGLARAAVATNDGGSSSFSPTLAEAVTHCVRVLLSLQRGDEVGEYVHELKSLCADLAPADVQREELLENLTEAAKVLLEHREFEHALAIAMAVKESQPEGRDKWVAAEIAFTLAACYSELGALDSAKIHIQECILQHEVEGASRLQELASAHSEHSRILLMAQDIAGSTAACVNAVQVQRRVVVGSEDADQHVNLGMFLVEVSRCRLALQQWDAALEATEEAIQICQNNLRVPVAHTCLAGAYLGKMKAYVGLQDHTNVIDTADKLQLILQTSLEEDGYSPSTFASLIESVEMMIPSLKELDKEEELLEAKEMLEALRGLEAQALSGS
;
A
#
# COMPACT_ATOMS: atom_id res chain seq x y z
N MET A 1 -12.71 1.20 26.53
CA MET A 1 -12.41 -0.16 26.04
C MET A 1 -13.08 -0.50 24.70
N ALA A 2 -14.26 0.04 24.35
CA ALA A 2 -14.84 -0.07 23.00
C ALA A 2 -14.08 0.75 21.90
N SER A 3 -13.15 1.63 22.31
CA SER A 3 -12.14 2.27 21.45
C SER A 3 -11.13 1.30 20.83
N ARG A 4 -11.10 0.04 21.30
CA ARG A 4 -10.23 -1.02 20.77
C ARG A 4 -10.60 -1.46 19.35
N TYR A 5 -11.85 -1.23 18.92
CA TYR A 5 -12.34 -1.72 17.62
C TYR A 5 -12.14 -0.76 16.45
N LEU A 6 -11.98 0.55 16.66
CA LEU A 6 -11.62 1.46 15.56
C LEU A 6 -10.18 1.21 15.10
N ILE A 7 -9.27 0.96 16.04
CA ILE A 7 -7.91 0.49 15.71
C ILE A 7 -7.96 -0.93 15.11
N SER A 8 -8.89 -1.81 15.52
CA SER A 8 -9.06 -3.16 14.94
C SER A 8 -9.68 -3.14 13.54
N SER A 9 -10.58 -2.20 13.25
CA SER A 9 -11.20 -2.00 11.93
C SER A 9 -10.22 -1.30 11.02
N TYR A 10 -9.45 -0.34 11.53
CA TYR A 10 -8.34 0.31 10.83
C TYR A 10 -7.18 -0.67 10.61
N ALA A 11 -6.87 -1.56 11.56
CA ALA A 11 -5.93 -2.66 11.39
C ALA A 11 -6.49 -3.76 10.49
N ARG A 12 -7.81 -4.01 10.43
CA ARG A 12 -8.45 -4.91 9.42
C ARG A 12 -8.50 -4.25 8.04
N TRP A 13 -8.66 -2.94 7.96
CA TRP A 13 -8.74 -2.14 6.74
C TRP A 13 -7.34 -1.88 6.17
N THR A 14 -6.35 -1.59 7.02
CA THR A 14 -4.94 -1.71 6.65
C THR A 14 -4.60 -3.17 6.41
N LEU A 15 -5.02 -4.19 7.16
CA LEU A 15 -4.83 -5.60 6.75
C LEU A 15 -5.52 -5.94 5.42
N LEU A 16 -6.59 -5.30 4.97
CA LEU A 16 -7.19 -5.52 3.65
C LEU A 16 -6.46 -4.72 2.54
N LYS A 17 -5.90 -3.55 2.90
CA LYS A 17 -5.03 -2.70 2.08
C LYS A 17 -3.52 -2.98 2.26
N ILE A 18 -3.16 -4.02 3.02
CA ILE A 18 -1.81 -4.56 3.31
C ILE A 18 -1.78 -6.05 2.93
N CYS A 19 -2.87 -6.83 3.05
CA CYS A 19 -2.98 -8.16 2.42
C CYS A 19 -3.08 -8.07 0.89
N ARG A 20 -3.60 -6.96 0.36
CA ARG A 20 -3.06 -6.41 -0.87
C ARG A 20 -2.06 -5.38 -0.42
N PRO A 21 -0.74 -5.50 -0.61
CA PRO A 21 0.12 -4.34 -0.39
C PRO A 21 -0.53 -3.16 -1.11
N SER A 22 -0.32 -1.93 -0.63
CA SER A 22 -0.41 -0.78 -1.51
C SER A 22 0.42 -1.10 -2.75
N LEU A 23 -0.22 -1.66 -3.76
CA LEU A 23 0.19 -1.76 -5.14
C LEU A 23 -0.08 -0.40 -5.80
N GLN A 24 0.12 0.68 -5.05
CA GLN A 24 0.90 1.72 -5.64
C GLN A 24 2.32 1.18 -5.60
N PRO A 25 2.88 0.72 -6.73
CA PRO A 25 4.31 0.84 -6.81
C PRO A 25 4.55 2.35 -6.60
N SER A 26 5.01 2.76 -5.41
CA SER A 26 6.06 3.75 -5.45
C SER A 26 7.12 3.04 -6.28
N LEU A 27 7.11 3.35 -7.57
CA LEU A 27 8.33 3.27 -8.32
C LEU A 27 9.23 4.30 -7.63
N GLY A 28 9.83 3.92 -6.49
CA GLY A 28 11.22 4.28 -6.27
C GLY A 28 11.88 4.03 -7.62
N PRO A 29 12.66 4.99 -8.14
CA PRO A 29 12.95 5.11 -9.56
C PRO A 29 13.18 3.73 -10.16
N LEU A 30 12.57 3.42 -11.31
CA LEU A 30 12.81 2.24 -12.14
C LEU A 30 14.30 2.04 -12.52
N SER A 31 15.20 2.78 -11.88
CA SER A 31 16.59 2.48 -11.52
C SER A 31 16.90 1.04 -11.09
N MET A 32 15.93 0.11 -11.09
CA MET A 32 16.21 -1.25 -11.56
C MET A 32 16.84 -1.16 -12.96
N ARG A 33 18.15 -0.96 -12.98
CA ARG A 33 19.01 -1.61 -13.95
C ARG A 33 18.78 -3.10 -13.74
N LEU A 34 17.75 -3.61 -14.41
CA LEU A 34 17.75 -5.01 -14.76
C LEU A 34 19.11 -5.24 -15.42
N PRO A 35 19.86 -6.30 -15.07
CA PRO A 35 21.29 -6.42 -15.33
C PRO A 35 21.68 -6.43 -16.83
N PHE A 36 20.76 -6.12 -17.75
CA PHE A 36 20.86 -6.22 -19.22
C PHE A 36 21.87 -5.25 -19.83
N GLY A 37 22.60 -4.49 -18.99
CA GLY A 37 23.78 -3.74 -19.39
C GLY A 37 24.94 -4.68 -19.74
N CYS A 38 25.06 -5.04 -21.01
CA CYS A 38 26.34 -5.50 -21.54
C CYS A 38 27.41 -4.46 -21.18
N GLN A 39 28.44 -4.91 -20.47
CA GLN A 39 29.65 -4.15 -20.15
C GLN A 39 30.12 -3.34 -21.38
N SER A 40 30.05 -2.02 -21.29
CA SER A 40 30.81 -1.03 -22.08
C SER A 40 31.29 -1.51 -23.46
N THR A 41 30.40 -1.69 -24.43
CA THR A 41 30.82 -2.02 -25.79
C THR A 41 31.19 -0.77 -26.58
N ARG A 42 32.49 -0.51 -26.68
CA ARG A 42 33.08 0.21 -27.82
C ARG A 42 32.68 -0.52 -29.11
N LEU A 43 31.64 0.02 -29.73
CA LEU A 43 31.30 0.07 -31.16
C LEU A 43 32.20 -0.76 -32.10
N GLN A 44 31.60 -1.74 -32.78
CA GLN A 44 31.83 -1.96 -34.21
C GLN A 44 30.56 -2.48 -34.91
N PHE A 45 29.77 -1.56 -35.53
CA PHE A 45 28.86 -1.97 -36.61
C PHE A 45 29.63 -2.11 -37.92
N SER A 46 29.66 -3.31 -38.49
CA SER A 46 29.82 -3.50 -39.93
C SER A 46 28.45 -3.97 -40.43
N THR A 47 27.63 -3.12 -41.04
CA THR A 47 27.29 -3.25 -42.48
C THR A 47 26.30 -2.16 -42.96
N ALA A 48 26.25 -0.97 -42.33
CA ALA A 48 25.43 0.16 -42.78
C ALA A 48 26.28 1.29 -43.39
N PRO A 49 25.75 2.11 -44.34
CA PRO A 49 26.49 3.22 -44.93
C PRO A 49 26.92 4.25 -43.85
N PRO A 50 28.20 4.68 -43.84
CA PRO A 50 28.84 5.37 -42.72
C PRO A 50 28.21 6.74 -42.34
N ASN A 51 27.54 7.39 -43.28
CA ASN A 51 26.96 8.73 -43.08
C ASN A 51 25.64 8.69 -42.28
N VAL A 52 24.84 7.64 -42.42
CA VAL A 52 23.58 7.49 -41.66
C VAL A 52 23.87 7.01 -40.24
N LYS A 53 24.85 6.12 -40.08
CA LYS A 53 25.32 5.59 -38.80
C LYS A 53 25.89 6.67 -37.88
N SER A 54 26.71 7.58 -38.41
CA SER A 54 27.31 8.67 -37.63
C SER A 54 26.30 9.73 -37.21
N GLN A 55 25.25 9.95 -38.02
CA GLN A 55 24.18 10.89 -37.69
C GLN A 55 23.23 10.31 -36.63
N ILE A 56 22.81 9.04 -36.77
CA ILE A 56 21.96 8.38 -35.76
C ILE A 56 22.67 8.25 -34.41
N LEU A 57 23.97 7.92 -34.39
CA LEU A 57 24.77 7.89 -33.15
C LEU A 57 24.91 9.27 -32.51
N LYS A 58 25.03 10.34 -33.32
CA LYS A 58 25.02 11.72 -32.81
C LYS A 58 23.66 12.09 -32.24
N ASP A 59 22.59 11.80 -32.97
CA ASP A 59 21.21 12.11 -32.55
C ASP A 59 20.84 11.35 -31.26
N LEU A 60 21.28 10.08 -31.10
CA LEU A 60 21.14 9.30 -29.87
C LEU A 60 22.01 9.84 -28.72
N SER A 61 23.26 10.23 -28.98
CA SER A 61 24.12 10.84 -27.94
C SER A 61 23.60 12.21 -27.48
N HIS A 62 22.90 12.92 -28.36
CA HIS A 62 22.20 14.16 -28.02
C HIS A 62 20.87 13.90 -27.30
N LEU A 63 20.21 12.76 -27.56
CA LEU A 63 19.04 12.31 -26.82
C LEU A 63 19.41 12.01 -25.35
N ASP A 64 20.49 11.26 -25.14
CA ASP A 64 21.04 10.90 -23.82
C ASP A 64 21.35 12.13 -22.96
N GLN A 65 21.87 13.20 -23.59
CA GLN A 65 22.16 14.47 -22.92
C GLN A 65 20.92 15.35 -22.68
N ARG A 66 19.84 15.17 -23.46
CA ARG A 66 18.61 15.98 -23.41
C ARG A 66 17.49 15.37 -22.56
N ILE A 67 17.55 14.07 -22.26
CA ILE A 67 16.65 13.40 -21.31
C ILE A 67 16.77 14.03 -19.89
N VAL A 68 17.90 14.68 -19.59
CA VAL A 68 18.14 15.40 -18.33
C VAL A 68 17.42 16.77 -18.25
N SER A 69 16.90 17.33 -19.35
CA SER A 69 16.44 18.73 -19.40
C SER A 69 14.92 18.97 -19.43
N GLN A 70 14.07 17.97 -19.17
CA GLN A 70 12.59 18.11 -19.08
C GLN A 70 11.91 18.85 -20.26
N GLU A 71 12.36 18.67 -21.49
CA GLU A 71 11.64 19.18 -22.68
C GLU A 71 10.93 18.04 -23.43
N ASP A 72 9.85 18.34 -24.16
CA ASP A 72 9.13 17.38 -25.03
C ASP A 72 9.90 17.00 -26.32
N THR A 73 11.10 17.55 -26.50
CA THR A 73 11.96 17.39 -27.69
C THR A 73 12.59 15.99 -27.88
N PRO A 74 13.00 15.22 -26.83
CA PRO A 74 13.57 13.88 -26.98
C PRO A 74 12.58 12.85 -27.54
N TYR A 75 11.27 13.03 -27.28
CA TYR A 75 10.22 12.10 -27.69
C TYR A 75 9.99 12.06 -29.19
N ARG A 76 10.02 13.24 -29.82
CA ARG A 76 9.87 13.38 -31.27
C ARG A 76 11.08 12.82 -32.01
N ASP A 77 12.27 13.03 -31.46
CA ASP A 77 13.54 12.54 -32.02
C ASP A 77 13.64 11.01 -31.92
N ALA A 78 13.20 10.38 -30.82
CA ALA A 78 13.15 8.92 -30.67
C ALA A 78 12.16 8.25 -31.66
N LEU A 79 10.98 8.84 -31.85
CA LEU A 79 9.99 8.40 -32.85
C LEU A 79 10.51 8.57 -34.28
N ASP A 80 11.21 9.66 -34.58
CA ASP A 80 11.83 9.89 -35.88
C ASP A 80 12.94 8.86 -36.15
N ILE A 81 13.73 8.50 -35.13
CA ILE A 81 14.75 7.45 -35.22
C ILE A 81 14.09 6.08 -35.48
N LEU A 82 13.05 5.71 -34.73
CA LEU A 82 12.27 4.48 -34.93
C LEU A 82 11.60 4.41 -36.32
N HIS A 83 11.05 5.53 -36.78
CA HIS A 83 10.40 5.62 -38.09
C HIS A 83 11.41 5.58 -39.26
N ARG A 84 12.60 6.17 -39.08
CA ARG A 84 13.69 6.09 -40.06
C ARG A 84 14.29 4.69 -40.12
N LEU A 85 14.48 4.03 -38.98
CA LEU A 85 15.00 2.65 -38.91
C LEU A 85 14.02 1.63 -39.53
N SER A 86 12.71 1.75 -39.28
CA SER A 86 11.70 0.87 -39.89
C SER A 86 11.58 1.07 -41.41
N LYS A 87 11.75 2.30 -41.92
CA LYS A 87 11.79 2.58 -43.37
C LYS A 87 13.04 2.07 -44.07
N LEU A 88 14.18 2.00 -43.40
CA LEU A 88 15.42 1.46 -43.98
C LEU A 88 15.34 -0.04 -44.29
N GLN A 89 14.40 -0.76 -43.68
CA GLN A 89 14.26 -2.21 -43.83
C GLN A 89 13.28 -2.65 -44.94
N THR A 90 12.34 -1.80 -45.36
CA THR A 90 11.44 -2.13 -46.49
C THR A 90 12.17 -2.18 -47.84
N ALA A 91 13.40 -1.65 -47.91
CA ALA A 91 14.12 -1.43 -49.15
C ALA A 91 15.22 -2.45 -49.49
N GLY A 92 15.53 -3.47 -48.68
CA GLY A 92 16.55 -4.44 -49.08
C GLY A 92 16.92 -5.57 -48.12
N SER A 93 16.65 -6.81 -48.55
CA SER A 93 17.29 -8.12 -48.26
C SER A 93 17.78 -8.49 -46.84
N LYS A 94 17.22 -9.60 -46.33
CA LYS A 94 17.61 -10.45 -45.18
C LYS A 94 17.71 -9.72 -43.82
N ARG A 95 16.88 -10.16 -42.85
CA ARG A 95 16.83 -9.67 -41.45
C ARG A 95 18.25 -9.52 -40.88
N GLN A 96 18.73 -8.28 -40.78
CA GLN A 96 19.92 -7.94 -39.99
C GLN A 96 19.52 -7.83 -38.51
N PRO A 97 20.45 -8.02 -37.57
CA PRO A 97 20.18 -7.82 -36.14
C PRO A 97 19.89 -6.34 -35.85
N PHE A 98 18.96 -6.08 -34.94
CA PHE A 98 18.67 -4.72 -34.50
C PHE A 98 19.88 -4.14 -33.75
N PRO A 99 20.25 -2.87 -33.98
CA PRO A 99 21.27 -2.19 -33.20
C PRO A 99 21.00 -2.28 -31.68
N THR A 100 21.85 -2.99 -30.94
CA THR A 100 21.69 -3.19 -29.48
C THR A 100 21.73 -1.89 -28.70
N ASP A 101 22.59 -0.96 -29.11
CA ASP A 101 22.76 0.35 -28.46
C ASP A 101 21.48 1.21 -28.57
N VAL A 102 20.72 1.04 -29.66
CA VAL A 102 19.45 1.75 -29.86
C VAL A 102 18.37 1.17 -28.96
N MET A 103 18.35 -0.16 -28.76
CA MET A 103 17.40 -0.81 -27.87
C MET A 103 17.64 -0.42 -26.41
N ALA A 104 18.91 -0.36 -26.00
CA ALA A 104 19.30 0.12 -24.67
C ALA A 104 18.78 1.54 -24.40
N ALA A 105 19.08 2.48 -25.31
CA ALA A 105 18.63 3.88 -25.18
C ALA A 105 17.10 4.02 -25.14
N LEU A 106 16.37 3.19 -25.89
CA LEU A 106 14.90 3.19 -25.86
C LEU A 106 14.36 2.65 -24.53
N LEU A 107 14.96 1.60 -23.98
CA LEU A 107 14.55 1.07 -22.68
C LEU A 107 14.87 2.05 -21.54
N ASP A 108 15.98 2.76 -21.62
CA ASP A 108 16.31 3.82 -20.67
C ASP A 108 15.36 5.01 -20.78
N LEU A 109 14.93 5.37 -21.99
CA LEU A 109 13.87 6.36 -22.19
C LEU A 109 12.54 5.89 -21.59
N VAL A 110 12.15 4.62 -21.77
CA VAL A 110 10.93 4.05 -21.17
C VAL A 110 10.99 4.12 -19.64
N ARG A 111 12.13 3.76 -19.03
CA ARG A 111 12.34 3.87 -17.58
C ARG A 111 12.19 5.31 -17.11
N SER A 112 12.89 6.24 -17.77
CA SER A 112 12.84 7.67 -17.43
C SER A 112 11.42 8.26 -17.55
N LEU A 113 10.67 7.85 -18.57
CA LEU A 113 9.27 8.22 -18.75
C LEU A 113 8.39 7.74 -17.60
N ALA A 114 8.60 6.50 -17.19
CA ALA A 114 7.82 5.92 -16.12
C ALA A 114 8.20 6.50 -14.75
N ASP A 115 9.47 6.83 -14.52
CA ASP A 115 9.94 7.59 -13.35
C ASP A 115 9.32 8.98 -13.27
N GLN A 116 9.02 9.59 -14.43
CA GLN A 116 8.30 10.86 -14.53
C GLN A 116 6.77 10.70 -14.40
N GLY A 117 6.26 9.50 -14.16
CA GLY A 117 4.83 9.19 -14.09
C GLY A 117 4.11 9.23 -15.45
N ARG A 118 4.83 9.35 -16.57
CA ARG A 118 4.28 9.35 -17.94
C ARG A 118 4.06 7.92 -18.43
N ILE A 119 3.25 7.16 -17.69
CA ILE A 119 3.08 5.72 -17.90
C ILE A 119 2.51 5.37 -19.27
N THR A 120 1.53 6.13 -19.76
CA THR A 120 0.91 5.90 -21.08
C THR A 120 1.90 6.04 -22.23
N ASP A 121 2.83 6.98 -22.12
CA ASP A 121 3.93 7.14 -23.08
C ASP A 121 4.92 5.97 -22.94
N ALA A 122 5.35 5.64 -21.71
CA ALA A 122 6.23 4.51 -21.45
C ALA A 122 5.68 3.21 -22.05
N LEU A 123 4.39 2.93 -21.84
CA LEU A 123 3.64 1.79 -22.39
C LEU A 123 3.68 1.75 -23.93
N ARG A 124 3.44 2.88 -24.60
CA ARG A 124 3.51 2.97 -26.06
C ARG A 124 4.91 2.65 -26.59
N TYR A 125 5.95 3.15 -25.92
CA TYR A 125 7.33 2.95 -26.36
C TYR A 125 7.83 1.53 -26.10
N ILE A 126 7.47 0.93 -24.97
CA ILE A 126 7.86 -0.45 -24.67
C ILE A 126 7.19 -1.45 -25.62
N GLU A 127 5.94 -1.19 -26.06
CA GLU A 127 5.29 -1.98 -27.11
C GLU A 127 6.05 -1.88 -28.43
N THR A 128 6.53 -0.69 -28.77
CA THR A 128 7.37 -0.49 -29.95
C THR A 128 8.69 -1.26 -29.84
N CYS A 129 9.31 -1.31 -28.65
CA CYS A 129 10.53 -2.10 -28.40
C CYS A 129 10.30 -3.60 -28.62
N ILE A 130 9.19 -4.13 -28.10
CA ILE A 130 8.80 -5.55 -28.26
C ILE A 130 8.50 -5.86 -29.73
N GLU A 131 7.74 -5.00 -30.41
CA GLU A 131 7.44 -5.14 -31.83
C GLU A 131 8.70 -5.12 -32.69
N VAL A 132 9.61 -4.18 -32.43
CA VAL A 132 10.91 -4.11 -33.11
C VAL A 132 11.68 -5.39 -32.86
N GLN A 133 11.81 -5.89 -31.63
CA GLN A 133 12.49 -7.16 -31.40
C GLN A 133 11.86 -8.34 -32.16
N SER A 134 10.53 -8.40 -32.27
CA SER A 134 9.84 -9.48 -33.00
C SER A 134 10.11 -9.50 -34.51
N ARG A 135 10.52 -8.37 -35.11
CA ARG A 135 10.69 -8.20 -36.56
C ARG A 135 12.13 -8.45 -37.05
N TYR A 136 13.14 -8.43 -36.17
CA TYR A 136 14.55 -8.52 -36.53
C TYR A 136 15.11 -9.95 -36.34
N SER A 137 16.34 -10.21 -36.78
CA SER A 137 16.94 -11.55 -36.65
C SER A 137 17.33 -11.85 -35.21
N VAL A 138 17.03 -13.07 -34.76
CA VAL A 138 17.35 -13.55 -33.42
C VAL A 138 18.87 -13.72 -33.27
N THR A 139 19.42 -13.01 -32.31
CA THR A 139 20.78 -13.08 -31.77
C THR A 139 20.69 -13.22 -30.24
N GLU A 140 21.73 -13.71 -29.59
CA GLU A 140 21.82 -13.77 -28.13
C GLU A 140 21.48 -12.42 -27.47
N ALA A 141 22.10 -11.34 -27.95
CA ALA A 141 21.85 -9.99 -27.43
C ALA A 141 20.39 -9.56 -27.64
N SER A 142 19.77 -9.85 -28.79
CA SER A 142 18.36 -9.50 -29.02
C SER A 142 17.39 -10.24 -28.10
N GLU A 143 17.70 -11.48 -27.70
CA GLU A 143 16.87 -12.22 -26.75
C GLU A 143 17.01 -11.66 -25.32
N GLY A 144 18.21 -11.24 -24.91
CA GLY A 144 18.41 -10.54 -23.63
C GLY A 144 17.60 -9.24 -23.55
N TRP A 145 17.68 -8.40 -24.58
CA TRP A 145 16.90 -7.16 -24.64
C TRP A 145 15.39 -7.39 -24.74
N LEU A 146 14.95 -8.46 -25.41
CA LEU A 146 13.54 -8.84 -25.43
C LEU A 146 13.06 -9.22 -24.02
N ALA A 147 13.85 -9.98 -23.26
CA ALA A 147 13.52 -10.31 -21.88
C ALA A 147 13.39 -9.04 -21.00
N ASP A 148 14.32 -8.08 -21.15
CA ASP A 148 14.25 -6.78 -20.46
C ASP A 148 12.98 -6.00 -20.81
N ALA A 149 12.68 -5.91 -22.11
CA ALA A 149 11.50 -5.20 -22.58
C ALA A 149 10.19 -5.82 -22.07
N LEU A 150 10.11 -7.16 -22.04
CA LEU A 150 8.96 -7.89 -21.51
C LEU A 150 8.84 -7.73 -19.99
N SER A 151 9.95 -7.77 -19.24
CA SER A 151 9.95 -7.50 -17.80
C SER A 151 9.49 -6.07 -17.49
N LEU A 152 9.98 -5.07 -18.23
CA LEU A 152 9.57 -3.68 -18.05
C LEU A 152 8.11 -3.46 -18.46
N ARG A 153 7.62 -4.08 -19.54
CA ARG A 153 6.20 -4.06 -19.91
C ARG A 153 5.32 -4.65 -18.81
N SER A 154 5.75 -5.75 -18.20
CA SER A 154 5.04 -6.38 -17.08
C SER A 154 4.90 -5.43 -15.88
N LEU A 155 5.98 -4.74 -15.51
CA LEU A 155 5.96 -3.73 -14.44
C LEU A 155 5.00 -2.58 -14.78
N LEU A 156 5.07 -2.04 -16.01
CA LEU A 156 4.22 -0.92 -16.42
C LEU A 156 2.73 -1.29 -16.50
N SER A 157 2.37 -2.55 -16.79
CA SER A 157 0.98 -3.02 -16.79
C SER A 157 0.27 -2.90 -15.44
N GLN A 158 0.99 -2.72 -14.33
CA GLN A 158 0.39 -2.50 -13.01
C GLN A 158 -0.49 -1.26 -12.96
N HIS A 159 -0.11 -0.20 -13.69
CA HIS A 159 -0.80 1.09 -13.63
C HIS A 159 -2.19 1.07 -14.28
N ASP A 160 -2.44 0.14 -15.20
CA ASP A 160 -3.75 -0.02 -15.85
C ASP A 160 -4.64 -1.06 -15.11
N HIS A 161 -4.21 -1.54 -13.94
CA HIS A 161 -4.85 -2.64 -13.18
C HIS A 161 -5.07 -3.91 -14.02
N ASN A 162 -4.25 -4.11 -15.05
CA ASN A 162 -4.36 -5.23 -15.97
C ASN A 162 -3.39 -6.35 -15.56
N ASN A 163 -3.71 -7.00 -14.43
CA ASN A 163 -2.88 -8.04 -13.83
C ASN A 163 -2.68 -9.26 -14.75
N VAL A 164 -3.65 -9.53 -15.63
CA VAL A 164 -3.58 -10.65 -16.59
C VAL A 164 -2.47 -10.41 -17.63
N ASP A 165 -2.42 -9.22 -18.24
CA ASP A 165 -1.35 -8.90 -19.19
C ASP A 165 0.00 -8.77 -18.48
N ALA A 166 0.03 -8.19 -17.28
CA ALA A 166 1.24 -8.11 -16.45
C ALA A 166 1.85 -9.50 -16.21
N LEU A 167 1.03 -10.48 -15.80
CA LEU A 167 1.46 -11.86 -15.58
C LEU A 167 1.96 -12.51 -16.89
N LYS A 168 1.24 -12.32 -17.99
CA LYS A 168 1.63 -12.86 -19.30
C LYS A 168 3.02 -12.38 -19.72
N TYR A 169 3.30 -11.08 -19.62
CA TYR A 169 4.60 -10.51 -19.97
C TYR A 169 5.73 -11.02 -19.05
N ALA A 170 5.47 -11.16 -17.74
CA ALA A 170 6.45 -11.75 -16.82
C ALA A 170 6.77 -13.22 -17.16
N GLN A 171 5.74 -14.00 -17.51
CA GLN A 171 5.92 -15.39 -17.94
C GLN A 171 6.74 -15.49 -19.23
N GLU A 172 6.50 -14.61 -20.20
CA GLU A 172 7.27 -14.55 -21.44
C GLU A 172 8.72 -14.14 -21.16
N ALA A 173 8.97 -13.13 -20.33
CA ALA A 173 10.32 -12.71 -19.94
C ALA A 173 11.09 -13.87 -19.27
N ALA A 174 10.47 -14.56 -18.30
CA ALA A 174 11.09 -15.69 -17.61
C ALA A 174 11.41 -16.86 -18.57
N LYS A 175 10.54 -17.12 -19.56
CA LYS A 175 10.79 -18.13 -20.60
C LYS A 175 11.98 -17.76 -21.49
N VAL A 176 12.09 -16.50 -21.89
CA VAL A 176 13.23 -16.01 -22.70
C VAL A 176 14.52 -16.13 -21.89
N CYS A 177 14.55 -15.66 -20.64
CA CYS A 177 15.72 -15.82 -19.77
C CYS A 177 16.09 -17.29 -19.54
N GLN A 178 15.10 -18.17 -19.38
CA GLN A 178 15.37 -19.60 -19.20
C GLN A 178 16.00 -20.22 -20.45
N LYS A 179 15.52 -19.84 -21.64
CA LYS A 179 16.11 -20.26 -22.90
C LYS A 179 17.56 -19.77 -23.02
N LEU A 180 17.82 -18.50 -22.68
CA LEU A 180 19.17 -17.93 -22.68
C LEU A 180 20.13 -18.70 -21.75
N VAL A 181 19.68 -19.12 -20.57
CA VAL A 181 20.50 -19.95 -19.66
C VAL A 181 20.82 -21.31 -20.28
N VAL A 182 19.88 -21.93 -20.98
CA VAL A 182 20.09 -23.23 -21.65
C VAL A 182 21.05 -23.10 -22.83
N ASP A 183 20.88 -22.07 -23.65
CA ASP A 183 21.61 -21.91 -24.91
C ASP A 183 23.00 -21.30 -24.70
N HIS A 184 23.17 -20.43 -23.70
CA HIS A 184 24.39 -19.62 -23.50
C HIS A 184 25.03 -19.78 -22.11
N GLY A 185 24.39 -20.52 -21.20
CA GLY A 185 24.97 -20.92 -19.91
C GLY A 185 24.68 -19.98 -18.74
N SER A 186 25.38 -20.21 -17.64
CA SER A 186 25.08 -19.65 -16.31
C SER A 186 25.35 -18.14 -16.16
N SER A 187 25.94 -17.49 -17.16
CA SER A 187 26.05 -16.03 -17.22
C SER A 187 24.67 -15.36 -17.20
N TYR A 188 23.62 -16.07 -17.63
CA TYR A 188 22.27 -15.54 -17.67
C TYR A 188 21.44 -15.76 -16.40
N ASN A 189 21.98 -16.41 -15.37
CA ASN A 189 21.22 -16.72 -14.16
C ASN A 189 20.75 -15.47 -13.39
N SER A 190 21.45 -14.34 -13.49
CA SER A 190 21.05 -13.07 -12.86
C SER A 190 19.77 -12.52 -13.50
N TYR A 191 19.67 -12.58 -14.83
CA TYR A 191 18.47 -12.16 -15.56
C TYR A 191 17.30 -13.09 -15.28
N LEU A 192 17.56 -14.40 -15.22
CA LEU A 192 16.53 -15.36 -14.87
C LEU A 192 16.05 -15.16 -13.42
N ALA A 193 16.94 -14.84 -12.49
CA ALA A 193 16.57 -14.53 -11.11
C ALA A 193 15.65 -13.29 -11.04
N ALA A 194 16.02 -12.19 -11.69
CA ALA A 194 15.20 -10.98 -11.74
C ALA A 194 13.83 -11.21 -12.41
N ALA A 195 13.80 -11.93 -13.54
CA ALA A 195 12.55 -12.27 -14.23
C ALA A 195 11.64 -13.18 -13.39
N LEU A 196 12.20 -14.14 -12.67
CA LEU A 196 11.46 -15.01 -11.75
C LEU A 196 10.96 -14.27 -10.52
N MET A 197 11.71 -13.30 -10.01
CA MET A 197 11.26 -12.43 -8.92
C MET A 197 10.02 -11.63 -9.35
N ASN A 198 10.09 -10.95 -10.50
CA ASN A 198 8.94 -10.22 -11.05
C ASN A 198 7.75 -11.17 -11.26
N LEU A 199 7.97 -12.35 -11.87
CA LEU A 199 6.93 -13.36 -12.04
C LEU A 199 6.32 -13.80 -10.71
N GLY A 200 7.11 -13.94 -9.65
CA GLY A 200 6.64 -14.24 -8.31
C GLY A 200 5.69 -13.17 -7.77
N CYS A 201 6.05 -11.90 -7.93
CA CYS A 201 5.16 -10.78 -7.58
C CYS A 201 3.85 -10.82 -8.39
N ARG A 202 3.90 -11.08 -9.70
CA ARG A 202 2.68 -11.19 -10.55
C ARG A 202 1.76 -12.33 -10.10
N TYR A 203 2.33 -13.48 -9.73
CA TYR A 203 1.52 -14.60 -9.22
C TYR A 203 0.84 -14.23 -7.92
N HIS A 204 1.52 -13.51 -7.02
CA HIS A 204 0.93 -13.06 -5.76
C HIS A 204 -0.23 -12.07 -5.98
N GLU A 205 -0.10 -11.13 -6.91
CA GLU A 205 -1.18 -10.20 -7.28
C GLU A 205 -2.41 -10.89 -7.89
N MET A 206 -2.22 -12.10 -8.43
CA MET A 206 -3.29 -12.98 -8.95
C MET A 206 -3.78 -13.98 -7.90
N ASP A 207 -3.42 -13.78 -6.62
CA ASP A 207 -3.73 -14.66 -5.49
C ASP A 207 -3.16 -16.10 -5.63
N GLU A 208 -2.21 -16.33 -6.55
CA GLU A 208 -1.54 -17.62 -6.79
C GLU A 208 -0.28 -17.78 -5.91
N THR A 209 -0.49 -17.83 -4.59
CA THR A 209 0.60 -17.80 -3.58
C THR A 209 1.62 -18.92 -3.74
N ASP A 210 1.20 -20.15 -4.09
CA ASP A 210 2.13 -21.28 -4.26
C ASP A 210 3.07 -21.10 -5.45
N HIS A 211 2.56 -20.60 -6.58
CA HIS A 211 3.38 -20.28 -7.75
C HIS A 211 4.32 -19.11 -7.46
N ALA A 212 3.86 -18.11 -6.70
CA ALA A 212 4.67 -16.98 -6.27
C ALA A 212 5.88 -17.42 -5.42
N ILE A 213 5.63 -18.20 -4.37
CA ILE A 213 6.68 -18.74 -3.49
C ILE A 213 7.66 -19.61 -4.26
N SER A 214 7.18 -20.46 -5.18
CA SER A 214 8.03 -21.31 -6.01
C SER A 214 8.96 -20.49 -6.92
N ALA A 215 8.43 -19.45 -7.57
CA ALA A 215 9.21 -18.55 -8.42
C ALA A 215 10.27 -17.80 -7.62
N LEU A 216 9.92 -17.25 -6.45
CA LEU A 216 10.84 -16.54 -5.57
C LEU A 216 11.96 -17.45 -5.01
N LYS A 217 11.62 -18.66 -4.56
CA LYS A 217 12.63 -19.63 -4.10
C LYS A 217 13.63 -19.97 -5.21
N ARG A 218 13.16 -20.10 -6.45
CA ARG A 218 14.03 -20.33 -7.61
C ARG A 218 14.89 -19.10 -7.93
N ALA A 219 14.35 -17.89 -7.83
CA ALA A 219 15.11 -16.64 -8.00
C ALA A 219 16.24 -16.52 -6.97
N ILE A 220 15.93 -16.77 -5.69
CA ILE A 220 16.90 -16.75 -4.58
C ILE A 220 18.01 -17.78 -4.80
N LEU A 221 17.65 -19.01 -5.21
CA LEU A 221 18.63 -20.06 -5.47
C LEU A 221 19.60 -19.68 -6.60
N LEU A 222 19.09 -19.09 -7.69
CA LEU A 222 19.92 -18.63 -8.80
C LEU A 222 20.82 -17.47 -8.38
N ALA A 223 20.29 -16.49 -7.64
CA ALA A 223 21.06 -15.36 -7.14
C ALA A 223 22.17 -15.80 -6.16
N ARG A 224 21.89 -16.73 -5.23
CA ARG A 224 22.91 -17.28 -4.31
C ARG A 224 24.02 -18.04 -5.03
N GLN A 225 23.70 -18.79 -6.09
CA GLN A 225 24.70 -19.52 -6.88
C GLN A 225 25.69 -18.61 -7.61
N GLN A 226 25.37 -17.32 -7.77
CA GLN A 226 26.21 -16.35 -8.45
C GLN A 226 27.05 -15.48 -7.50
N GLN A 227 26.98 -15.68 -6.18
CA GLN A 227 27.74 -14.89 -5.21
C GLN A 227 29.12 -15.46 -4.85
N PRO A 228 30.24 -14.83 -5.26
CA PRO A 228 31.43 -14.68 -4.42
C PRO A 228 31.34 -13.38 -3.60
N LEU A 229 32.21 -13.21 -2.58
CA LEU A 229 32.28 -12.06 -1.65
C LEU A 229 32.46 -10.65 -2.27
N GLN A 230 32.33 -10.49 -3.59
CA GLN A 230 32.43 -9.22 -4.33
C GLN A 230 31.48 -9.20 -5.55
N SER A 231 30.24 -9.67 -5.39
CA SER A 231 29.24 -9.59 -6.48
C SER A 231 28.85 -8.15 -6.83
N PRO A 232 28.45 -7.90 -8.10
CA PRO A 232 27.86 -6.61 -8.50
C PRO A 232 26.69 -6.20 -7.60
N PRO A 233 26.53 -4.90 -7.31
CA PRO A 233 25.47 -4.39 -6.42
C PRO A 233 24.05 -4.79 -6.87
N GLU A 234 23.81 -4.87 -8.18
CA GLU A 234 22.52 -5.27 -8.77
C GLU A 234 22.13 -6.70 -8.38
N GLN A 235 23.08 -7.64 -8.31
CA GLN A 235 22.80 -9.03 -7.93
C GLN A 235 22.46 -9.16 -6.44
N SER A 236 23.14 -8.39 -5.58
CA SER A 236 22.84 -8.33 -4.16
C SER A 236 21.45 -7.73 -3.92
N ARG A 237 21.07 -6.73 -4.72
CA ARG A 237 19.75 -6.10 -4.67
C ARG A 237 18.63 -7.08 -5.05
N THR A 238 18.74 -7.79 -6.19
CA THR A 238 17.74 -8.79 -6.59
C THR A 238 17.57 -9.90 -5.55
N LEU A 239 18.67 -10.34 -4.91
CA LEU A 239 18.58 -11.33 -3.83
C LEU A 239 17.83 -10.77 -2.62
N GLY A 240 18.18 -9.55 -2.18
CA GLY A 240 17.54 -8.88 -1.05
C GLY A 240 16.04 -8.68 -1.28
N GLU A 241 15.65 -8.16 -2.44
CA GLU A 241 14.25 -7.95 -2.81
C GLU A 241 13.48 -9.28 -2.86
N ALA A 242 14.02 -10.32 -3.50
CA ALA A 242 13.37 -11.63 -3.55
C ALA A 242 13.20 -12.26 -2.15
N LEU A 243 14.16 -12.06 -1.24
CA LEU A 243 14.07 -12.51 0.15
C LEU A 243 13.01 -11.73 0.93
N THR A 244 12.91 -10.42 0.76
CA THR A 244 11.86 -9.58 1.37
C THR A 244 10.47 -10.02 0.90
N GLN A 245 10.29 -10.21 -0.41
CA GLN A 245 9.02 -10.67 -0.98
C GLN A 245 8.64 -12.07 -0.49
N LEU A 246 9.60 -13.00 -0.45
CA LEU A 246 9.37 -14.34 0.07
C LEU A 246 9.02 -14.31 1.56
N SER A 247 9.71 -13.48 2.33
CA SER A 247 9.44 -13.27 3.75
C SER A 247 8.00 -12.78 3.98
N PHE A 248 7.54 -11.79 3.21
CA PHE A 248 6.17 -11.29 3.28
C PHE A 248 5.14 -12.39 3.05
N MET A 249 5.31 -13.19 1.98
CA MET A 249 4.38 -14.28 1.63
C MET A 249 4.40 -15.44 2.64
N GLN A 250 5.54 -15.70 3.28
CA GLN A 250 5.68 -16.76 4.26
C GLN A 250 5.31 -16.34 5.69
N LEU A 251 5.08 -15.04 5.95
CA LEU A 251 4.93 -14.51 7.31
C LEU A 251 3.86 -15.24 8.14
N ARG A 252 2.73 -15.60 7.53
CA ARG A 252 1.66 -16.34 8.21
C ARG A 252 1.94 -17.84 8.37
N ALA A 253 2.51 -18.47 7.34
CA ALA A 253 2.67 -19.92 7.28
C ALA A 253 3.95 -20.43 7.94
N ALA A 254 5.02 -19.64 7.91
CA ALA A 254 6.35 -19.97 8.40
C ALA A 254 7.06 -18.70 8.91
N PRO A 255 6.60 -18.11 10.03
CA PRO A 255 7.07 -16.80 10.48
C PRO A 255 8.57 -16.77 10.85
N GLU A 256 9.12 -17.89 11.36
CA GLU A 256 10.56 -18.00 11.63
C GLU A 256 11.40 -18.09 10.35
N GLU A 257 10.89 -18.72 9.29
CA GLU A 257 11.55 -18.68 7.97
C GLU A 257 11.46 -17.27 7.36
N ALA A 258 10.31 -16.62 7.51
CA ALA A 258 10.12 -15.23 7.09
C ALA A 258 11.12 -14.30 7.79
N LEU A 259 11.32 -14.46 9.10
CA LEU A 259 12.31 -13.67 9.85
C LEU A 259 13.74 -13.93 9.36
N ARG A 260 14.12 -15.20 9.10
CA ARG A 260 15.44 -15.52 8.55
C ARG A 260 15.66 -14.85 7.19
N ASN A 261 14.68 -14.90 6.31
CA ASN A 261 14.76 -14.24 5.00
C ASN A 261 14.88 -12.72 5.14
N ALA A 262 14.12 -12.10 6.05
CA ALA A 262 14.19 -10.67 6.33
C ALA A 262 15.57 -10.25 6.86
N LEU A 263 16.12 -11.01 7.81
CA LEU A 263 17.45 -10.75 8.37
C LEU A 263 18.58 -10.93 7.35
N GLU A 264 18.45 -11.91 6.43
CA GLU A 264 19.39 -12.07 5.33
C GLU A 264 19.34 -10.88 4.35
N ALA A 265 18.13 -10.43 3.98
CA ALA A 265 17.95 -9.24 3.14
C ALA A 265 18.56 -7.99 3.80
N LEU A 266 18.35 -7.82 5.11
CA LEU A 266 18.95 -6.74 5.88
C LEU A 266 20.48 -6.84 5.93
N GLY A 267 21.03 -8.04 6.09
CA GLY A 267 22.48 -8.27 6.03
C GLY A 267 23.09 -7.84 4.69
N LEU A 268 22.39 -8.12 3.58
CA LEU A 268 22.79 -7.69 2.24
C LEU A 268 22.73 -6.16 2.10
N ALA A 269 21.68 -5.52 2.61
CA ALA A 269 21.54 -4.06 2.58
C ALA A 269 22.65 -3.37 3.40
N ARG A 270 22.93 -3.85 4.61
CA ARG A 270 24.03 -3.33 5.46
C ARG A 270 25.40 -3.50 4.79
N ALA A 271 25.65 -4.66 4.17
CA ALA A 271 26.90 -4.90 3.44
C ALA A 271 27.05 -3.97 2.22
N ALA A 272 25.95 -3.67 1.52
CA ALA A 272 25.96 -2.74 0.41
C ALA A 272 26.28 -1.30 0.86
N VAL A 273 25.78 -0.86 2.02
CA VAL A 273 26.16 0.45 2.58
C VAL A 273 27.65 0.48 2.98
N ALA A 274 28.14 -0.57 3.65
CA ALA A 274 29.53 -0.63 4.13
C ALA A 274 30.59 -0.67 3.02
N THR A 275 30.26 -1.13 1.82
CA THR A 275 31.20 -1.17 0.69
C THR A 275 31.26 0.15 -0.10
N ASN A 276 30.38 1.11 0.19
CA ASN A 276 30.27 2.40 -0.49
C ASN A 276 31.01 3.55 0.20
N ASP A 277 32.31 3.39 0.50
CA ASP A 277 33.19 4.45 1.04
C ASP A 277 33.47 5.62 0.03
N GLY A 278 32.67 5.77 -1.04
CA GLY A 278 33.00 6.57 -2.23
C GLY A 278 31.90 7.47 -2.83
N GLY A 279 30.79 7.75 -2.12
CA GLY A 279 29.95 8.91 -2.43
C GLY A 279 28.65 8.70 -3.23
N SER A 280 28.05 7.51 -3.24
CA SER A 280 26.64 7.36 -3.65
C SER A 280 25.77 6.98 -2.46
N SER A 281 24.90 7.90 -2.03
CA SER A 281 23.83 7.73 -1.04
C SER A 281 22.74 6.72 -1.44
N SER A 282 22.95 5.93 -2.50
CA SER A 282 21.91 5.15 -3.19
C SER A 282 21.38 3.93 -2.42
N PHE A 283 22.01 3.52 -1.32
CA PHE A 283 21.62 2.32 -0.57
C PHE A 283 20.91 2.61 0.76
N SER A 284 20.76 3.88 1.13
CA SER A 284 20.06 4.29 2.35
C SER A 284 18.55 3.97 2.32
N PRO A 285 17.81 4.18 1.20
CA PRO A 285 16.40 3.79 1.12
C PRO A 285 16.20 2.28 1.23
N THR A 286 17.00 1.49 0.51
CA THR A 286 16.95 0.01 0.56
C THR A 286 17.26 -0.53 1.96
N LEU A 287 18.18 0.12 2.69
CA LEU A 287 18.44 -0.23 4.09
C LEU A 287 17.22 0.09 4.97
N ALA A 288 16.62 1.28 4.83
CA ALA A 288 15.42 1.64 5.58
C ALA A 288 14.25 0.67 5.32
N GLU A 289 14.04 0.28 4.06
CA GLU A 289 13.03 -0.72 3.67
C GLU A 289 13.30 -2.08 4.34
N ALA A 290 14.54 -2.59 4.26
CA ALA A 290 14.90 -3.88 4.84
C ALA A 290 14.77 -3.89 6.37
N VAL A 291 15.16 -2.80 7.05
CA VAL A 291 14.98 -2.64 8.49
C VAL A 291 13.49 -2.60 8.83
N THR A 292 12.70 -1.82 8.10
CA THR A 292 11.24 -1.72 8.29
C THR A 292 10.55 -3.07 8.15
N HIS A 293 10.97 -3.87 7.16
CA HIS A 293 10.46 -5.22 6.98
C HIS A 293 10.83 -6.14 8.15
N CYS A 294 12.06 -6.09 8.65
CA CYS A 294 12.45 -6.84 9.86
C CYS A 294 11.59 -6.46 11.07
N VAL A 295 11.36 -5.16 11.28
CA VAL A 295 10.47 -4.65 12.35
C VAL A 295 9.06 -5.23 12.19
N ARG A 296 8.49 -5.20 10.98
CA ARG A 296 7.16 -5.77 10.71
C ARG A 296 7.08 -7.26 11.08
N VAL A 297 8.09 -8.04 10.70
CA VAL A 297 8.13 -9.48 10.98
C VAL A 297 8.27 -9.75 12.49
N LEU A 298 9.14 -9.02 13.19
CA LEU A 298 9.33 -9.15 14.64
C LEU A 298 8.03 -8.83 15.40
N LEU A 299 7.34 -7.76 15.02
CA LEU A 299 6.08 -7.38 15.66
C LEU A 299 4.96 -8.38 15.38
N SER A 300 4.91 -8.95 14.17
CA SER A 300 3.99 -10.04 13.84
C SER A 300 4.26 -11.31 14.66
N LEU A 301 5.52 -11.52 15.06
CA LEU A 301 5.97 -12.58 15.97
C LEU A 301 5.79 -12.24 17.46
N GLN A 302 5.25 -11.07 17.80
CA GLN A 302 5.15 -10.55 19.18
C GLN A 302 6.50 -10.40 19.90
N ARG A 303 7.58 -10.14 19.14
CA ARG A 303 8.96 -9.92 19.63
C ARG A 303 9.33 -8.44 19.62
N GLY A 304 8.46 -7.61 20.22
CA GLY A 304 8.63 -6.15 20.24
C GLY A 304 9.85 -5.68 21.04
N ASP A 305 10.34 -6.48 21.99
CA ASP A 305 11.54 -6.23 22.77
C ASP A 305 12.83 -6.19 21.93
N GLU A 306 12.83 -6.82 20.75
CA GLU A 306 13.97 -6.83 19.83
C GLU A 306 13.97 -5.65 18.84
N VAL A 307 12.91 -4.83 18.81
CA VAL A 307 12.73 -3.77 17.81
C VAL A 307 13.60 -2.54 18.07
N GLY A 308 14.03 -2.33 19.32
CA GLY A 308 14.73 -1.11 19.73
C GLY A 308 16.01 -0.81 18.94
N GLU A 309 16.84 -1.82 18.64
CA GLU A 309 18.07 -1.61 17.85
C GLU A 309 17.77 -1.16 16.41
N TYR A 310 16.73 -1.73 15.80
CA TYR A 310 16.28 -1.36 14.45
C TYR A 310 15.71 0.06 14.40
N VAL A 311 14.97 0.46 15.45
CA VAL A 311 14.48 1.85 15.58
C VAL A 311 15.64 2.82 15.70
N HIS A 312 16.70 2.48 16.44
CA HIS A 312 17.92 3.29 16.50
C HIS A 312 18.60 3.42 15.13
N GLU A 313 18.68 2.33 14.37
CA GLU A 313 19.23 2.36 13.01
C GLU A 313 18.39 3.26 12.08
N LEU A 314 17.07 3.13 12.06
CA LEU A 314 16.19 4.01 11.26
C LEU A 314 16.35 5.49 11.64
N LYS A 315 16.51 5.80 12.93
CA LYS A 315 16.78 7.17 13.39
C LYS A 315 18.14 7.69 12.94
N SER A 316 19.18 6.86 12.91
CA SER A 316 20.48 7.27 12.36
C SER A 316 20.39 7.62 10.87
N LEU A 317 19.59 6.87 10.10
CA LEU A 317 19.35 7.19 8.68
C LEU A 317 18.67 8.57 8.51
N CYS A 318 17.81 8.98 9.45
CA CYS A 318 17.25 10.34 9.46
C CYS A 318 18.31 11.40 9.75
N ALA A 319 19.23 11.13 10.69
CA ALA A 319 20.25 12.09 11.12
C ALA A 319 21.32 12.35 10.04
N ASP A 320 21.62 11.34 9.22
CA ASP A 320 22.62 11.41 8.15
C ASP A 320 22.06 12.02 6.84
N LEU A 321 20.78 12.42 6.83
CA LEU A 321 20.05 12.87 5.66
C LEU A 321 20.42 14.29 5.22
N ALA A 322 21.24 14.42 4.17
CA ALA A 322 21.60 15.71 3.61
C ALA A 322 20.41 16.43 2.91
N PRO A 323 20.30 17.78 2.94
CA PRO A 323 19.20 18.52 2.29
C PRO A 323 19.16 18.43 0.75
N ALA A 324 20.26 18.04 0.13
CA ALA A 324 20.44 17.96 -1.32
C ALA A 324 20.54 16.52 -1.84
N ASP A 325 20.20 15.53 -1.01
CA ASP A 325 20.23 14.13 -1.41
C ASP A 325 19.08 13.83 -2.40
N VAL A 326 19.41 13.21 -3.53
CA VAL A 326 18.45 12.84 -4.58
C VAL A 326 17.51 11.72 -4.09
N GLN A 327 17.97 10.90 -3.15
CA GLN A 327 17.24 9.75 -2.62
C GLN A 327 16.47 10.07 -1.33
N ARG A 328 16.42 11.36 -1.00
CA ARG A 328 15.81 11.85 0.23
C ARG A 328 14.33 11.49 0.32
N GLU A 329 13.59 11.71 -0.76
CA GLU A 329 12.14 11.47 -0.81
C GLU A 329 11.85 10.00 -0.52
N GLU A 330 12.42 9.07 -1.30
CA GLU A 330 12.27 7.62 -1.12
C GLU A 330 12.67 7.13 0.29
N LEU A 331 13.75 7.69 0.85
CA LEU A 331 14.15 7.36 2.23
C LEU A 331 13.12 7.83 3.26
N LEU A 332 12.60 9.05 3.12
CA LEU A 332 11.59 9.58 4.03
C LEU A 332 10.26 8.84 3.92
N GLU A 333 9.88 8.38 2.72
CA GLU A 333 8.69 7.54 2.52
C GLU A 333 8.85 6.21 3.29
N ASN A 334 9.99 5.53 3.13
CA ASN A 334 10.29 4.28 3.83
C ASN A 334 10.30 4.45 5.36
N LEU A 335 10.88 5.55 5.86
CA LEU A 335 10.90 5.86 7.30
C LEU A 335 9.50 6.19 7.85
N THR A 336 8.66 6.83 7.03
CA THR A 336 7.26 7.09 7.36
C THR A 336 6.48 5.79 7.46
N GLU A 337 6.73 4.84 6.54
CA GLU A 337 6.14 3.50 6.62
C GLU A 337 6.60 2.77 7.88
N ALA A 338 7.86 2.89 8.29
CA ALA A 338 8.34 2.31 9.55
C ALA A 338 7.57 2.84 10.77
N ALA A 339 7.34 4.15 10.83
CA ALA A 339 6.56 4.76 11.91
C ALA A 339 5.10 4.25 11.93
N LYS A 340 4.49 4.06 10.75
CA LYS A 340 3.15 3.48 10.62
C LYS A 340 3.09 2.03 11.11
N VAL A 341 4.04 1.19 10.69
CA VAL A 341 4.11 -0.22 11.13
C VAL A 341 4.17 -0.32 12.66
N LEU A 342 4.96 0.55 13.30
CA LEU A 342 5.06 0.60 14.75
C LEU A 342 3.75 1.08 15.40
N LEU A 343 3.11 2.09 14.83
CA LEU A 343 1.79 2.57 15.28
C LEU A 343 0.73 1.46 15.22
N GLU A 344 0.67 0.70 14.13
CA GLU A 344 -0.27 -0.41 13.93
C GLU A 344 -0.13 -1.50 15.01
N HIS A 345 1.11 -1.80 15.41
CA HIS A 345 1.42 -2.79 16.43
C HIS A 345 1.44 -2.21 17.85
N ARG A 346 1.04 -0.94 18.02
CA ARG A 346 0.95 -0.24 19.32
C ARG A 346 2.31 0.02 19.99
N GLU A 347 3.38 0.06 19.21
CA GLU A 347 4.71 0.49 19.65
C GLU A 347 4.80 2.03 19.62
N PHE A 348 3.95 2.70 20.39
CA PHE A 348 3.72 4.16 20.29
C PHE A 348 4.97 5.00 20.56
N GLU A 349 5.81 4.60 21.51
CA GLU A 349 7.06 5.31 21.82
C GLU A 349 8.07 5.21 20.67
N HIS A 350 8.20 4.03 20.08
CA HIS A 350 9.07 3.79 18.93
C HIS A 350 8.55 4.51 17.67
N ALA A 351 7.24 4.44 17.41
CA ALA A 351 6.59 5.14 16.30
C ALA A 351 6.77 6.66 16.42
N LEU A 352 6.55 7.22 17.62
CA LEU A 352 6.75 8.63 17.93
C LEU A 352 8.21 9.04 17.67
N ALA A 353 9.17 8.23 18.11
CA ALA A 353 10.60 8.54 17.97
C ALA A 353 11.05 8.64 16.50
N ILE A 354 10.55 7.76 15.61
CA ILE A 354 10.85 7.84 14.17
C ILE A 354 10.08 8.98 13.53
N ALA A 355 8.78 9.14 13.83
CA ALA A 355 7.97 10.19 13.24
C ALA A 355 8.51 11.59 13.56
N MET A 356 8.99 11.81 14.78
CA MET A 356 9.69 13.04 15.16
C MET A 356 11.00 13.22 14.39
N ALA A 357 11.83 12.18 14.27
CA ALA A 357 13.09 12.25 13.53
C ALA A 357 12.88 12.59 12.04
N VAL A 358 11.86 11.99 11.42
CA VAL A 358 11.46 12.33 10.04
C VAL A 358 11.01 13.78 9.96
N LYS A 359 10.12 14.23 10.87
CA LYS A 359 9.64 15.62 10.89
C LYS A 359 10.77 16.64 11.05
N GLU A 360 11.70 16.41 11.97
CA GLU A 360 12.86 17.27 12.20
C GLU A 360 13.81 17.31 11.00
N SER A 361 13.90 16.20 10.26
CA SER A 361 14.75 16.14 9.09
C SER A 361 14.20 16.98 7.93
N GLN A 362 12.87 17.16 7.81
CA GLN A 362 12.23 17.80 6.65
C GLN A 362 12.44 19.31 6.57
N PRO A 363 12.95 19.85 5.44
CA PRO A 363 12.84 21.28 5.16
C PRO A 363 11.38 21.63 4.83
N GLU A 364 10.87 22.72 5.43
CA GLU A 364 9.50 23.19 5.23
C GLU A 364 9.12 23.27 3.73
N GLY A 365 8.05 22.58 3.34
CA GLY A 365 7.34 22.81 2.08
C GLY A 365 7.77 22.01 0.85
N ARG A 366 8.63 21.00 0.95
CA ARG A 366 8.97 20.11 -0.20
C ARG A 366 8.00 18.93 -0.35
N ASP A 367 7.86 18.08 0.67
CA ASP A 367 7.02 16.87 0.61
C ASP A 367 5.76 17.00 1.47
N LYS A 368 4.69 17.54 0.88
CA LYS A 368 3.41 17.71 1.57
C LYS A 368 2.79 16.37 1.99
N TRP A 369 2.96 15.32 1.18
CA TRP A 369 2.46 13.99 1.51
C TRP A 369 3.14 13.42 2.76
N VAL A 370 4.48 13.35 2.76
CA VAL A 370 5.24 12.84 3.91
C VAL A 370 4.94 13.68 5.16
N ALA A 371 4.84 15.00 5.04
CA ALA A 371 4.47 15.88 6.15
C ALA A 371 3.08 15.55 6.71
N ALA A 372 2.07 15.32 5.86
CA ALA A 372 0.71 15.00 6.28
C ALA A 372 0.63 13.63 7.00
N GLU A 373 1.31 12.60 6.45
CA GLU A 373 1.34 11.25 7.02
C GLU A 373 2.06 11.19 8.37
N ILE A 374 3.17 11.92 8.50
CA ILE A 374 3.89 12.04 9.76
C ILE A 374 3.08 12.83 10.78
N ALA A 375 2.40 13.91 10.37
CA ALA A 375 1.51 14.65 11.25
C ALA A 375 0.35 13.77 11.76
N PHE A 376 -0.24 12.94 10.90
CA PHE A 376 -1.24 11.94 11.30
C PHE A 376 -0.66 10.94 12.32
N THR A 377 0.53 10.40 12.02
CA THR A 377 1.20 9.41 12.87
C THR A 377 1.54 9.98 14.25
N LEU A 378 2.06 11.21 14.32
CA LEU A 378 2.31 11.93 15.56
C LEU A 378 1.02 12.16 16.35
N ALA A 379 -0.06 12.58 15.69
CA ALA A 379 -1.35 12.79 16.34
C ALA A 379 -1.90 11.51 16.98
N ALA A 380 -1.83 10.40 16.25
CA ALA A 380 -2.26 9.09 16.75
C ALA A 380 -1.38 8.60 17.90
N CYS A 381 -0.05 8.78 17.85
CA CYS A 381 0.85 8.41 18.95
C CYS A 381 0.58 9.25 20.20
N TYR A 382 0.50 10.58 20.06
CA TYR A 382 0.26 11.46 21.20
C TYR A 382 -1.11 11.25 21.84
N SER A 383 -2.14 10.92 21.06
CA SER A 383 -3.46 10.65 21.61
C SER A 383 -3.49 9.37 22.44
N GLU A 384 -2.84 8.30 21.98
CA GLU A 384 -2.70 7.04 22.73
C GLU A 384 -1.82 7.21 23.98
N LEU A 385 -0.80 8.08 23.94
CA LEU A 385 0.04 8.45 25.09
C LEU A 385 -0.62 9.47 26.04
N GLY A 386 -1.83 9.95 25.72
CA GLY A 386 -2.60 10.90 26.54
C GLY A 386 -2.16 12.37 26.45
N ALA A 387 -1.23 12.70 25.55
CA ALA A 387 -0.79 14.07 25.28
C ALA A 387 -1.74 14.78 24.29
N LEU A 388 -2.98 15.00 24.71
CA LEU A 388 -4.07 15.43 23.82
C LEU A 388 -3.84 16.79 23.16
N ASP A 389 -3.15 17.73 23.81
CA ASP A 389 -2.86 19.04 23.22
C ASP A 389 -1.91 18.93 22.03
N SER A 390 -0.85 18.13 22.16
CA SER A 390 0.06 17.82 21.05
C SER A 390 -0.66 17.07 19.93
N ALA A 391 -1.53 16.12 20.29
CA ALA A 391 -2.33 15.38 19.31
C ALA A 391 -3.22 16.30 18.47
N LYS A 392 -3.88 17.29 19.11
CA LYS A 392 -4.71 18.29 18.42
C LYS A 392 -3.91 19.15 17.45
N ILE A 393 -2.71 19.58 17.82
CA ILE A 393 -1.84 20.38 16.94
C ILE A 393 -1.50 19.60 15.68
N HIS A 394 -1.04 18.36 15.83
CA HIS A 394 -0.59 17.55 14.70
C HIS A 394 -1.74 17.08 13.80
N ILE A 395 -2.92 16.78 14.35
CA ILE A 395 -4.05 16.40 13.48
C ILE A 395 -4.57 17.60 12.68
N GLN A 396 -4.54 18.81 13.24
CA GLN A 396 -4.88 20.03 12.50
C GLN A 396 -3.87 20.32 11.39
N GLU A 397 -2.58 20.12 11.65
CA GLU A 397 -1.52 20.18 10.65
C GLU A 397 -1.76 19.19 9.50
N CYS A 398 -2.10 17.94 9.82
CA CYS A 398 -2.45 16.91 8.82
C CYS A 398 -3.63 17.33 7.93
N ILE A 399 -4.73 17.79 8.54
CA ILE A 399 -5.92 18.25 7.82
C ILE A 399 -5.57 19.40 6.86
N LEU A 400 -4.81 20.39 7.33
CA LEU A 400 -4.40 21.54 6.51
C LEU A 400 -3.56 21.11 5.30
N GLN A 401 -2.67 20.13 5.45
CA GLN A 401 -1.85 19.65 4.33
C GLN A 401 -2.73 18.97 3.25
N HIS A 402 -3.67 18.11 3.65
CA HIS A 402 -4.56 17.43 2.71
C HIS A 402 -5.60 18.37 2.05
N GLU A 403 -6.09 19.40 2.77
CA GLU A 403 -7.00 20.40 2.19
C GLU A 403 -6.35 21.16 1.03
N VAL A 404 -5.05 21.44 1.12
CA VAL A 404 -4.27 22.11 0.07
C VAL A 404 -4.13 21.25 -1.19
N GLU A 405 -4.10 19.93 -1.06
CA GLU A 405 -4.00 18.98 -2.19
C GLU A 405 -5.35 18.77 -2.90
N GLY A 406 -6.47 19.13 -2.25
CA GLY A 406 -7.78 19.19 -2.88
C GLY A 406 -8.40 17.81 -3.15
N ALA A 407 -8.57 17.45 -4.42
CA ALA A 407 -9.33 16.25 -4.81
C ALA A 407 -8.50 14.94 -4.80
N SER A 408 -7.17 15.02 -4.78
CA SER A 408 -6.30 13.84 -4.88
C SER A 408 -6.22 13.01 -3.60
N ARG A 409 -6.54 13.59 -2.43
CA ARG A 409 -6.37 12.96 -1.11
C ARG A 409 -7.61 13.02 -0.23
N LEU A 410 -8.79 12.88 -0.84
CA LEU A 410 -10.05 12.95 -0.11
C LEU A 410 -10.20 11.80 0.91
N GLN A 411 -9.62 10.63 0.62
CA GLN A 411 -9.69 9.50 1.55
C GLN A 411 -8.88 9.78 2.82
N GLU A 412 -7.64 10.21 2.66
CA GLU A 412 -6.74 10.54 3.77
C GLU A 412 -7.29 11.72 4.59
N LEU A 413 -7.88 12.72 3.93
CA LEU A 413 -8.56 13.83 4.59
C LEU A 413 -9.76 13.38 5.44
N ALA A 414 -10.57 12.44 4.93
CA ALA A 414 -11.69 11.89 5.70
C ALA A 414 -11.19 11.15 6.96
N SER A 415 -10.12 10.35 6.82
CA SER A 415 -9.48 9.68 7.95
C SER A 415 -8.90 10.67 8.97
N ALA A 416 -8.27 11.76 8.53
CA ALA A 416 -7.75 12.79 9.41
C ALA A 416 -8.86 13.47 10.23
N HIS A 417 -10.02 13.73 9.61
CA HIS A 417 -11.18 14.26 10.34
C HIS A 417 -11.79 13.28 11.35
N SER A 418 -11.84 11.97 11.03
CA SER A 418 -12.29 10.94 11.98
C SER A 418 -11.33 10.84 13.19
N GLU A 419 -10.02 10.85 12.94
CA GLU A 419 -9.03 10.84 14.02
C GLU A 419 -9.08 12.13 14.86
N HIS A 420 -9.30 13.29 14.23
CA HIS A 420 -9.51 14.55 14.94
C HIS A 420 -10.74 14.48 15.85
N SER A 421 -11.84 13.88 15.38
CA SER A 421 -13.02 13.65 16.20
C SER A 421 -12.71 12.77 17.41
N ARG A 422 -11.97 11.69 17.22
CA ARG A 422 -11.56 10.78 18.30
C ARG A 422 -10.74 11.51 19.37
N ILE A 423 -9.77 12.33 18.95
CA ILE A 423 -8.93 13.14 19.85
C ILE A 423 -9.79 14.13 20.65
N LEU A 424 -10.73 14.80 20.00
CA LEU A 424 -11.65 15.75 20.66
C LEU A 424 -12.57 15.04 21.66
N LEU A 425 -13.07 13.84 21.33
CA LEU A 425 -13.87 13.03 22.24
C LEU A 425 -13.07 12.60 23.48
N MET A 426 -11.81 12.19 23.31
CA MET A 426 -10.89 11.90 24.43
C MET A 426 -10.64 13.13 25.31
N ALA A 427 -10.62 14.32 24.70
CA ALA A 427 -10.52 15.60 25.40
C ALA A 427 -11.85 16.11 25.97
N GLN A 428 -12.92 15.31 25.93
CA GLN A 428 -14.28 15.66 26.38
C GLN A 428 -14.93 16.84 25.63
N ASP A 429 -14.45 17.18 24.43
CA ASP A 429 -15.05 18.16 23.53
C ASP A 429 -16.02 17.48 22.56
N ILE A 430 -17.23 17.20 23.04
CA ILE A 430 -18.27 16.50 22.27
C ILE A 430 -18.73 17.34 21.07
N ALA A 431 -18.81 18.66 21.21
CA ALA A 431 -19.26 19.54 20.14
C ALA A 431 -18.24 19.62 19.00
N GLY A 432 -16.95 19.79 19.33
CA GLY A 432 -15.87 19.74 18.36
C GLY A 432 -15.77 18.36 17.68
N SER A 433 -15.88 17.28 18.44
CA SER A 433 -15.91 15.91 17.92
C SER A 433 -17.05 15.71 16.91
N THR A 434 -18.25 16.20 17.23
CA THR A 434 -19.41 16.12 16.31
C THR A 434 -19.12 16.87 15.01
N ALA A 435 -18.55 18.08 15.08
CA ALA A 435 -18.21 18.86 13.90
C ALA A 435 -17.14 18.16 13.03
N ALA A 436 -16.11 17.59 13.64
CA ALA A 436 -15.08 16.83 12.94
C ALA A 436 -15.65 15.58 12.26
N CYS A 437 -16.53 14.82 12.93
CA CYS A 437 -17.24 13.69 12.31
C CYS A 437 -18.10 14.12 11.10
N VAL A 438 -18.79 15.25 11.20
CA VAL A 438 -19.59 15.78 10.08
C VAL A 438 -18.70 16.13 8.89
N ASN A 439 -17.53 16.72 9.12
CA ASN A 439 -16.55 16.98 8.06
C ASN A 439 -16.04 15.68 7.43
N ALA A 440 -15.74 14.64 8.22
CA ALA A 440 -15.36 13.33 7.70
C ALA A 440 -16.43 12.75 6.76
N VAL A 441 -17.71 12.81 7.15
CA VAL A 441 -18.84 12.38 6.32
C VAL A 441 -18.94 13.21 5.04
N GLN A 442 -18.80 14.54 5.11
CA GLN A 442 -18.86 15.40 3.91
C GLN A 442 -17.74 15.09 2.91
N VAL A 443 -16.52 14.87 3.40
CA VAL A 443 -15.39 14.48 2.57
C VAL A 443 -15.61 13.08 1.98
N GLN A 444 -16.04 12.10 2.79
CA GLN A 444 -16.29 10.74 2.30
C GLN A 444 -17.43 10.68 1.29
N ARG A 445 -18.47 11.52 1.41
CA ARG A 445 -19.49 11.65 0.36
C ARG A 445 -18.89 12.03 -0.98
N ARG A 446 -17.88 12.92 -1.00
CA ARG A 446 -17.17 13.30 -2.24
C ARG A 446 -16.36 12.14 -2.82
N VAL A 447 -15.79 11.27 -1.97
CA VAL A 447 -15.08 10.05 -2.39
C VAL A 447 -16.03 9.06 -3.07
N VAL A 448 -17.23 8.91 -2.53
CA VAL A 448 -18.20 7.91 -2.97
C VAL A 448 -18.94 8.32 -4.25
N VAL A 449 -19.02 9.62 -4.57
CA VAL A 449 -19.67 10.11 -5.80
C VAL A 449 -18.98 9.51 -7.03
N GLY A 450 -19.70 8.64 -7.75
CA GLY A 450 -19.20 8.00 -8.97
C GLY A 450 -18.32 6.76 -8.72
N SER A 451 -18.14 6.34 -7.47
CA SER A 451 -17.39 5.13 -7.12
C SER A 451 -18.32 3.91 -7.04
N GLU A 452 -17.94 2.81 -7.70
CA GLU A 452 -18.57 1.50 -7.54
C GLU A 452 -17.91 0.65 -6.43
N ASP A 453 -16.90 1.20 -5.76
CA ASP A 453 -16.14 0.50 -4.71
C ASP A 453 -16.97 0.38 -3.43
N ALA A 454 -17.53 -0.81 -3.19
CA ALA A 454 -18.35 -1.14 -2.04
C ALA A 454 -17.68 -0.81 -0.70
N ASP A 455 -16.35 -0.91 -0.60
CA ASP A 455 -15.61 -0.57 0.62
C ASP A 455 -15.72 0.93 0.96
N GLN A 456 -15.70 1.80 -0.05
CA GLN A 456 -15.84 3.25 0.16
C GLN A 456 -17.24 3.63 0.62
N HIS A 457 -18.26 2.93 0.13
CA HIS A 457 -19.63 3.08 0.59
C HIS A 457 -19.74 2.65 2.06
N VAL A 458 -19.22 1.48 2.43
CA VAL A 458 -19.25 1.01 3.83
C VAL A 458 -18.47 1.94 4.77
N ASN A 459 -17.36 2.53 4.32
CA ASN A 459 -16.64 3.55 5.08
C ASN A 459 -17.49 4.79 5.38
N LEU A 460 -18.34 5.23 4.43
CA LEU A 460 -19.32 6.30 4.69
C LEU A 460 -20.31 5.88 5.78
N GLY A 461 -20.79 4.64 5.75
CA GLY A 461 -21.63 4.06 6.79
C GLY A 461 -20.97 4.10 8.17
N MET A 462 -19.69 3.73 8.27
CA MET A 462 -18.93 3.79 9.52
C MET A 462 -18.82 5.22 10.07
N PHE A 463 -18.49 6.21 9.24
CA PHE A 463 -18.46 7.62 9.67
C PHE A 463 -19.84 8.14 10.11
N LEU A 464 -20.92 7.70 9.47
CA LEU A 464 -22.29 8.03 9.90
C LEU A 464 -22.64 7.43 11.27
N VAL A 465 -22.16 6.22 11.59
CA VAL A 465 -22.27 5.62 12.93
C VAL A 465 -21.47 6.41 13.97
N GLU A 466 -20.31 6.96 13.61
CA GLU A 466 -19.56 7.85 14.50
C GLU A 466 -20.29 9.17 14.74
N VAL A 467 -20.83 9.80 13.69
CA VAL A 467 -21.67 11.01 13.79
C VAL A 467 -22.87 10.75 14.70
N SER A 468 -23.56 9.62 14.52
CA SER A 468 -24.74 9.31 15.34
C SER A 468 -24.38 9.17 16.82
N ARG A 469 -23.25 8.51 17.14
CA ARG A 469 -22.76 8.40 18.52
C ARG A 469 -22.50 9.78 19.15
N CYS A 470 -21.90 10.69 18.40
CA CYS A 470 -21.63 12.05 18.88
C CYS A 470 -22.94 12.84 19.09
N ARG A 471 -23.89 12.72 18.16
CA ARG A 471 -25.23 13.33 18.27
C ARG A 471 -26.03 12.78 19.46
N LEU A 472 -25.97 11.47 19.73
CA LEU A 472 -26.56 10.86 20.92
C LEU A 472 -25.98 11.45 22.21
N ALA A 473 -24.66 11.67 22.26
CA ALA A 473 -24.02 12.28 23.42
C ALA A 473 -24.45 13.74 23.65
N LEU A 474 -24.86 14.44 22.58
CA LEU A 474 -25.47 15.78 22.63
C LEU A 474 -27.00 15.76 22.79
N GLN A 475 -27.62 14.60 22.99
CA GLN A 475 -29.07 14.42 23.07
C GLN A 475 -29.83 14.89 21.82
N GLN A 476 -29.18 14.85 20.66
CA GLN A 476 -29.77 15.18 19.36
C GLN A 476 -30.34 13.91 18.71
N TRP A 477 -31.43 13.40 19.28
CA TRP A 477 -31.97 12.08 18.96
C TRP A 477 -32.40 11.92 17.49
N ASP A 478 -33.18 12.87 16.96
CA ASP A 478 -33.66 12.82 15.57
C ASP A 478 -32.50 12.81 14.57
N ALA A 479 -31.52 13.69 14.79
CA ALA A 479 -30.33 13.78 13.94
C ALA A 479 -29.45 12.52 14.07
N ALA A 480 -29.40 11.88 15.24
CA ALA A 480 -28.73 10.59 15.39
C ALA A 480 -29.46 9.49 14.59
N LEU A 481 -30.79 9.50 14.61
CA LEU A 481 -31.65 8.59 13.87
C LEU A 481 -31.41 8.70 12.36
N GLU A 482 -31.46 9.90 11.80
CA GLU A 482 -31.17 10.15 10.37
C GLU A 482 -29.83 9.55 9.93
N ALA A 483 -28.77 9.77 10.73
CA ALA A 483 -27.44 9.25 10.42
C ALA A 483 -27.40 7.71 10.48
N THR A 484 -28.09 7.09 11.45
CA THR A 484 -28.15 5.63 11.57
C THR A 484 -28.97 4.98 10.45
N GLU A 485 -30.04 5.62 10.00
CA GLU A 485 -30.87 5.10 8.91
C GLU A 485 -30.12 5.10 7.58
N GLU A 486 -29.39 6.17 7.30
CA GLU A 486 -28.51 6.23 6.13
C GLU A 486 -27.41 5.16 6.22
N ALA A 487 -26.76 5.00 7.38
CA ALA A 487 -25.74 3.97 7.57
C ALA A 487 -26.29 2.55 7.36
N ILE A 488 -27.48 2.25 7.89
CA ILE A 488 -28.16 0.97 7.69
C ILE A 488 -28.40 0.71 6.20
N GLN A 489 -28.95 1.69 5.49
CA GLN A 489 -29.26 1.54 4.07
C GLN A 489 -27.99 1.29 3.23
N ILE A 490 -26.91 2.00 3.53
CA ILE A 490 -25.61 1.82 2.87
C ILE A 490 -25.07 0.41 3.13
N CYS A 491 -25.02 -0.01 4.40
CA CYS A 491 -24.39 -1.28 4.77
C CYS A 491 -25.23 -2.50 4.33
N GLN A 492 -26.57 -2.40 4.28
CA GLN A 492 -27.45 -3.43 3.69
C GLN A 492 -27.21 -3.63 2.19
N ASN A 493 -26.91 -2.56 1.45
CA ASN A 493 -26.62 -2.65 0.02
C ASN A 493 -25.23 -3.24 -0.26
N ASN A 494 -24.37 -3.37 0.75
CA ASN A 494 -22.97 -3.76 0.63
C ASN A 494 -22.57 -4.91 1.56
N LEU A 495 -23.49 -5.85 1.86
CA LEU A 495 -23.25 -6.99 2.77
C LEU A 495 -22.08 -7.92 2.37
N ARG A 496 -21.60 -7.83 1.13
CA ARG A 496 -20.42 -8.58 0.66
C ARG A 496 -19.12 -8.09 1.31
N VAL A 497 -19.10 -6.85 1.81
CA VAL A 497 -17.95 -6.29 2.53
C VAL A 497 -17.97 -6.84 3.96
N PRO A 498 -16.93 -7.52 4.44
CA PRO A 498 -16.93 -8.14 5.77
C PRO A 498 -17.27 -7.17 6.91
N VAL A 499 -16.79 -5.92 6.81
CA VAL A 499 -17.00 -4.87 7.82
C VAL A 499 -18.45 -4.34 7.84
N ALA A 500 -19.26 -4.61 6.80
CA ALA A 500 -20.64 -4.12 6.71
C ALA A 500 -21.52 -4.64 7.86
N HIS A 501 -21.30 -5.87 8.33
CA HIS A 501 -22.03 -6.42 9.48
C HIS A 501 -21.74 -5.65 10.76
N THR A 502 -20.47 -5.27 10.98
CA THR A 502 -20.06 -4.44 12.13
C THR A 502 -20.60 -3.01 12.07
N CYS A 503 -20.63 -2.43 10.86
CA CYS A 503 -21.32 -1.16 10.60
C CYS A 503 -22.81 -1.27 10.97
N LEU A 504 -23.50 -2.30 10.48
CA LEU A 504 -24.93 -2.50 10.72
C LEU A 504 -25.23 -2.62 12.21
N ALA A 505 -24.48 -3.46 12.93
CA ALA A 505 -24.68 -3.60 14.37
C ALA A 505 -24.51 -2.26 15.11
N GLY A 506 -23.48 -1.48 14.75
CA GLY A 506 -23.26 -0.14 15.30
C GLY A 506 -24.38 0.84 14.97
N ALA A 507 -24.91 0.80 13.75
CA ALA A 507 -25.99 1.67 13.30
C ALA A 507 -27.33 1.33 13.99
N TYR A 508 -27.69 0.05 14.08
CA TYR A 508 -28.89 -0.39 14.82
C TYR A 508 -28.78 -0.08 16.31
N LEU A 509 -27.59 -0.24 16.93
CA LEU A 509 -27.37 0.16 18.32
C LEU A 509 -27.56 1.67 18.51
N GLY A 510 -27.04 2.49 17.59
CA GLY A 510 -27.26 3.93 17.58
C GLY A 510 -28.74 4.29 17.45
N LYS A 511 -29.45 3.64 16.52
CA LYS A 511 -30.88 3.84 16.27
C LYS A 511 -31.73 3.48 17.50
N MET A 512 -31.39 2.36 18.15
CA MET A 512 -32.03 1.91 19.38
C MET A 512 -31.87 2.96 20.50
N LYS A 513 -30.64 3.46 20.71
CA LYS A 513 -30.37 4.51 21.71
C LYS A 513 -31.09 5.82 21.41
N ALA A 514 -31.25 6.17 20.14
CA ALA A 514 -32.01 7.34 19.73
C ALA A 514 -33.50 7.19 20.11
N TYR A 515 -34.11 6.04 19.83
CA TYR A 515 -35.50 5.76 20.23
C TYR A 515 -35.69 5.72 21.74
N VAL A 516 -34.73 5.19 22.51
CA VAL A 516 -34.75 5.26 23.99
C VAL A 516 -34.77 6.73 24.43
N GLY A 517 -33.94 7.59 23.84
CA GLY A 517 -33.93 9.03 24.12
C GLY A 517 -35.23 9.75 23.75
N LEU A 518 -35.91 9.30 22.68
CA LEU A 518 -37.22 9.79 22.25
C LEU A 518 -38.40 9.19 23.03
N GLN A 519 -38.16 8.21 23.90
CA GLN A 519 -39.19 7.43 24.61
C GLN A 519 -40.14 6.68 23.65
N ASP A 520 -39.65 6.27 22.46
CA ASP A 520 -40.40 5.53 21.46
C ASP A 520 -40.18 4.01 21.61
N HIS A 521 -40.79 3.45 22.66
CA HIS A 521 -40.49 2.09 23.11
C HIS A 521 -40.83 0.99 22.09
N THR A 522 -41.84 1.17 21.24
CA THR A 522 -42.22 0.19 20.21
C THR A 522 -41.11 0.04 19.19
N ASN A 523 -40.55 1.16 18.71
CA ASN A 523 -39.45 1.12 17.76
C ASN A 523 -38.13 0.67 18.39
N VAL A 524 -37.96 0.79 19.71
CA VAL A 524 -36.79 0.21 20.39
C VAL A 524 -36.80 -1.31 20.26
N ILE A 525 -37.94 -1.96 20.53
CA ILE A 525 -38.06 -3.43 20.48
C ILE A 525 -37.83 -3.94 19.05
N ASP A 526 -38.52 -3.37 18.05
CA ASP A 526 -38.32 -3.75 16.63
C ASP A 526 -36.87 -3.56 16.17
N THR A 527 -36.20 -2.50 16.63
CA THR A 527 -34.79 -2.25 16.29
C THR A 527 -33.87 -3.27 16.97
N ALA A 528 -34.17 -3.67 18.19
CA ALA A 528 -33.36 -4.58 18.97
C ALA A 528 -33.49 -6.05 18.49
N ASP A 529 -34.66 -6.47 18.00
CA ASP A 529 -34.83 -7.77 17.32
C ASP A 529 -33.94 -7.88 16.07
N LYS A 530 -33.90 -6.82 15.25
CA LYS A 530 -33.05 -6.74 14.06
C LYS A 530 -31.58 -6.81 14.42
N LEU A 531 -31.17 -6.11 15.48
CA LEU A 531 -29.81 -6.12 15.98
C LEU A 531 -29.41 -7.49 16.53
N GLN A 532 -30.29 -8.15 17.28
CA GLN A 532 -30.08 -9.51 17.76
C GLN A 532 -29.83 -10.47 16.60
N LEU A 533 -30.64 -10.41 15.53
CA LEU A 533 -30.46 -11.25 14.35
C LEU A 533 -29.09 -11.03 13.67
N ILE A 534 -28.65 -9.77 13.57
CA ILE A 534 -27.34 -9.40 13.01
C ILE A 534 -26.20 -9.94 13.88
N LEU A 535 -26.34 -9.86 15.21
CA LEU A 535 -25.34 -10.37 16.14
C LEU A 535 -25.27 -11.89 16.15
N GLN A 536 -26.40 -12.58 16.01
CA GLN A 536 -26.46 -14.05 15.89
C GLN A 536 -25.75 -14.54 14.62
N THR A 537 -26.13 -13.99 13.46
CA THR A 537 -25.48 -14.32 12.18
C THR A 537 -24.00 -14.01 12.22
N SER A 538 -23.60 -12.92 12.85
CA SER A 538 -22.18 -12.59 12.97
C SER A 538 -21.42 -13.47 13.96
N LEU A 539 -22.02 -13.91 15.07
CA LEU A 539 -21.38 -14.83 16.02
C LEU A 539 -21.02 -16.18 15.39
N GLU A 540 -21.78 -16.61 14.39
CA GLU A 540 -21.52 -17.83 13.62
C GLU A 540 -20.36 -17.68 12.62
N GLU A 541 -20.04 -16.44 12.19
CA GLU A 541 -19.07 -16.16 11.12
C GLU A 541 -17.78 -15.45 11.59
N ASP A 542 -17.84 -14.59 12.62
CA ASP A 542 -16.73 -13.74 13.08
C ASP A 542 -17.02 -13.24 14.52
N GLY A 543 -16.23 -13.69 15.52
CA GLY A 543 -16.45 -13.37 16.94
C GLY A 543 -16.56 -11.87 17.27
N TYR A 544 -17.70 -11.46 17.84
CA TYR A 544 -18.01 -10.06 18.19
C TYR A 544 -17.44 -9.59 19.54
N SER A 545 -17.44 -8.27 19.74
CA SER A 545 -17.03 -7.63 21.01
C SER A 545 -18.06 -7.83 22.13
N PRO A 546 -17.65 -8.34 23.31
CA PRO A 546 -18.50 -8.35 24.51
C PRO A 546 -19.06 -6.98 24.89
N SER A 547 -18.36 -5.89 24.51
CA SER A 547 -18.81 -4.52 24.83
C SER A 547 -20.06 -4.09 24.06
N THR A 548 -20.31 -4.66 22.87
CA THR A 548 -21.53 -4.39 22.10
C THR A 548 -22.74 -5.03 22.78
N PHE A 549 -22.59 -6.27 23.25
CA PHE A 549 -23.62 -6.96 24.03
C PHE A 549 -23.92 -6.24 25.35
N ALA A 550 -22.89 -5.85 26.10
CA ALA A 550 -23.07 -5.11 27.35
C ALA A 550 -23.85 -3.80 27.15
N SER A 551 -23.53 -3.02 26.12
CA SER A 551 -24.24 -1.76 25.84
C SER A 551 -25.69 -1.97 25.39
N LEU A 552 -25.99 -3.10 24.75
CA LEU A 552 -27.34 -3.49 24.35
C LEU A 552 -28.19 -3.87 25.55
N ILE A 553 -27.64 -4.75 26.39
CA ILE A 553 -28.25 -5.19 27.64
C ILE A 553 -28.58 -3.98 28.51
N GLU A 554 -27.62 -3.08 28.73
CA GLU A 554 -27.84 -1.85 29.50
C GLU A 554 -29.01 -1.01 28.95
N SER A 555 -29.10 -0.87 27.63
CA SER A 555 -30.15 -0.06 27.00
C SER A 555 -31.54 -0.70 27.16
N VAL A 556 -31.64 -2.03 27.02
CA VAL A 556 -32.90 -2.77 27.23
C VAL A 556 -33.30 -2.76 28.70
N GLU A 557 -32.35 -2.93 29.62
CA GLU A 557 -32.58 -2.86 31.07
C GLU A 557 -33.15 -1.50 31.50
N MET A 558 -32.61 -0.41 30.94
CA MET A 558 -33.06 0.95 31.23
C MET A 558 -34.52 1.21 30.79
N MET A 559 -35.06 0.46 29.82
CA MET A 559 -36.45 0.60 29.37
C MET A 559 -37.47 -0.11 30.26
N ILE A 560 -37.09 -1.25 30.84
CA ILE A 560 -38.01 -2.13 31.58
C ILE A 560 -38.80 -1.38 32.67
N PRO A 561 -38.20 -0.48 33.48
CA PRO A 561 -38.94 0.32 34.46
C PRO A 561 -40.00 1.22 33.81
N SER A 562 -39.68 1.90 32.70
CA SER A 562 -40.60 2.81 32.02
C SER A 562 -41.77 2.07 31.36
N LEU A 563 -41.51 0.92 30.72
CA LEU A 563 -42.57 0.07 30.16
C LEU A 563 -43.56 -0.41 31.23
N LYS A 564 -43.02 -0.74 32.42
CA LYS A 564 -43.83 -1.12 33.57
C LYS A 564 -44.64 0.05 34.13
N GLU A 565 -44.10 1.26 34.14
CA GLU A 565 -44.84 2.47 34.56
C GLU A 565 -45.94 2.86 33.56
N LEU A 566 -45.74 2.58 32.27
CA LEU A 566 -46.66 2.90 31.18
C LEU A 566 -47.73 1.80 30.92
N ASP A 567 -47.75 0.73 31.72
CA ASP A 567 -48.69 -0.40 31.60
C ASP A 567 -48.65 -1.10 30.22
N LYS A 568 -47.45 -1.16 29.63
CA LYS A 568 -47.18 -1.79 28.33
C LYS A 568 -46.81 -3.27 28.51
N GLU A 569 -47.80 -4.10 28.85
CA GLU A 569 -47.56 -5.50 29.26
C GLU A 569 -46.95 -6.38 28.15
N GLU A 570 -47.32 -6.19 26.89
CA GLU A 570 -46.81 -6.95 25.74
C GLU A 570 -45.36 -6.57 25.45
N GLU A 571 -45.08 -5.27 25.33
CA GLU A 571 -43.73 -4.75 25.12
C GLU A 571 -42.79 -5.05 26.31
N LEU A 572 -43.32 -5.08 27.54
CA LEU A 572 -42.57 -5.48 28.73
C LEU A 572 -42.18 -6.97 28.72
N LEU A 573 -43.02 -7.84 28.15
CA LEU A 573 -42.71 -9.25 27.98
C LEU A 573 -41.63 -9.43 26.92
N GLU A 574 -41.80 -8.82 25.75
CA GLU A 574 -40.84 -8.84 24.65
C GLU A 574 -39.46 -8.33 25.08
N ALA A 575 -39.40 -7.20 25.80
CA ALA A 575 -38.15 -6.65 26.32
C ALA A 575 -37.43 -7.59 27.30
N LYS A 576 -38.16 -8.38 28.09
CA LYS A 576 -37.57 -9.37 29.01
C LYS A 576 -37.05 -10.60 28.27
N GLU A 577 -37.80 -11.12 27.30
CA GLU A 577 -37.37 -12.25 26.47
C GLU A 577 -36.11 -11.90 25.68
N MET A 578 -36.07 -10.69 25.12
CA MET A 578 -34.90 -10.14 24.44
C MET A 578 -33.69 -9.99 25.37
N LEU A 579 -33.89 -9.51 26.60
CA LEU A 579 -32.83 -9.41 27.60
C LEU A 579 -32.19 -10.78 27.90
N GLU A 580 -33.01 -11.81 28.05
CA GLU A 580 -32.53 -13.18 28.27
C GLU A 580 -31.75 -13.70 27.06
N ALA A 581 -32.25 -13.45 25.85
CA ALA A 581 -31.57 -13.84 24.62
C ALA A 581 -30.21 -13.15 24.45
N LEU A 582 -30.13 -11.84 24.68
CA LEU A 582 -28.90 -11.06 24.60
C LEU A 582 -27.85 -11.52 25.62
N ARG A 583 -28.26 -11.83 26.86
CA ARG A 583 -27.37 -12.39 27.89
C ARG A 583 -26.86 -13.79 27.51
N GLY A 584 -27.70 -14.60 26.86
CA GLY A 584 -27.29 -15.88 26.29
C GLY A 584 -26.19 -15.72 25.24
N LEU A 585 -26.36 -14.79 24.31
CA LEU A 585 -25.37 -14.48 23.27
C LEU A 585 -24.09 -13.87 23.86
N GLU A 586 -24.18 -13.00 24.87
CA GLU A 586 -23.02 -12.46 25.56
C GLU A 586 -22.20 -13.56 26.24
N ALA A 587 -22.86 -14.51 26.90
CA ALA A 587 -22.20 -15.64 27.52
C ALA A 587 -21.50 -16.55 26.48
N GLN A 588 -22.14 -16.78 25.32
CA GLN A 588 -21.54 -17.50 24.21
C GLN A 588 -20.29 -16.78 23.69
N ALA A 589 -20.39 -15.47 23.44
CA ALA A 589 -19.28 -14.63 22.98
C ALA A 589 -18.09 -14.61 23.97
N LEU A 590 -18.36 -14.63 25.28
CA LEU A 590 -17.33 -14.69 26.33
C LEU A 590 -16.70 -16.08 26.49
N SER A 591 -17.43 -17.15 26.14
CA SER A 591 -16.98 -18.54 26.32
C SER A 591 -16.07 -19.06 25.20
N GLY A 592 -15.97 -18.35 24.07
CA GLY A 592 -14.99 -18.58 23.01
C GLY A 592 -15.05 -19.98 22.36
N SER A 593 -16.22 -20.61 22.32
CA SER A 593 -16.42 -21.94 21.71
C SER A 593 -16.61 -21.88 20.21
#